data_AF-A0A3M1TPT6-F1
#
_entry.id   AF-A0A3M1TPT6-F1
#
_cell.length_a   1.000
_cell.length_b   1.000
_cell.length_c   1.000
_cell.angle_alpha   90.00
_cell.angle_beta   90.00
_cell.angle_gamma   90.00
#
_symmetry.space_group_name_H-M   'P 1'
#
loop_
_entity.id
_entity.type
_entity.pdbx_description
1 polymer ?
#
loop_
_entity_poly.entity_id
_entity_poly.type
_entity_poly.pdbx_seq_one_letter_code
_entity_poly.pdbx_strand_id
1 'polypeptide(L)'
;MQRDIQAAGYIDQGKQLMRAEQYTEAARLFEQASQRPFHQQSTLAIYLAGLASYYAGDLDVATQRFQTIIQEFPRSRYVPDARYHDALINLQFNTRTKRANGLNELLLLARTAQNPRLAEDALNQARQYLFFDARDAWVEDLYQSVTDEDKAIVLEALCYRKINNGAAAEAESFYREFVENGGASTSWLDSLFAASQPVVNRIETNIIKIALFLPLHLDDYRTRYASELPGHTKPWLEFYEGFALAVQRYQQQSNKKIFLKVYDTRRDTAAVRAMLPDLDRLYPDIVVGSVYSAPAQIL
;
A
#
# COMPACT_ATOMS: atom_id res chain seq x y z
N MET A 1 -10.98 9.76 38.38
CA MET A 1 -12.25 10.22 37.79
C MET A 1 -12.14 11.60 37.12
N GLN A 2 -11.93 12.71 37.83
CA GLN A 2 -11.87 14.05 37.20
C GLN A 2 -10.67 14.24 36.27
N ARG A 3 -9.51 13.66 36.63
CA ARG A 3 -8.38 13.53 35.70
C ARG A 3 -8.84 12.72 34.50
N ASP A 4 -9.26 11.46 34.62
CA ASP A 4 -9.68 10.58 33.49
C ASP A 4 -10.56 11.26 32.43
N ILE A 5 -11.60 11.98 32.87
CA ILE A 5 -12.49 12.78 31.99
C ILE A 5 -11.72 13.80 31.14
N GLN A 6 -10.73 14.48 31.74
CA GLN A 6 -9.92 15.47 31.04
C GLN A 6 -8.97 14.86 29.98
N ALA A 7 -8.48 13.61 30.10
CA ALA A 7 -7.66 13.00 29.03
C ALA A 7 -8.53 12.54 27.89
N ALA A 8 -9.71 12.00 28.19
CA ALA A 8 -10.68 11.68 27.15
C ALA A 8 -10.98 12.93 26.32
N GLY A 9 -11.20 14.08 26.99
CA GLY A 9 -11.37 15.38 26.32
C GLY A 9 -10.19 15.77 25.43
N TYR A 10 -8.94 15.67 25.93
CA TYR A 10 -7.76 15.95 25.11
C TYR A 10 -7.59 14.99 23.93
N ILE A 11 -7.89 13.70 24.11
CA ILE A 11 -7.82 12.70 23.04
C ILE A 11 -8.87 13.02 21.97
N ASP A 12 -10.11 13.34 22.36
CA ASP A 12 -11.18 13.63 21.42
C ASP A 12 -10.91 14.92 20.64
N GLN A 13 -10.43 15.96 21.32
CA GLN A 13 -10.00 17.20 20.66
C GLN A 13 -8.78 16.96 19.74
N GLY A 14 -7.80 16.18 20.20
CA GLY A 14 -6.64 15.80 19.38
C GLY A 14 -7.04 15.06 18.11
N LYS A 15 -8.03 14.16 18.19
CA LYS A 15 -8.59 13.49 17.00
C LYS A 15 -9.28 14.45 16.06
N GLN A 16 -10.02 15.45 16.57
CA GLN A 16 -10.61 16.48 15.72
C GLN A 16 -9.54 17.29 14.98
N LEU A 17 -8.43 17.61 15.65
CA LEU A 17 -7.30 18.30 15.03
C LEU A 17 -6.60 17.44 13.97
N MET A 18 -6.45 16.13 14.21
CA MET A 18 -5.95 15.18 13.19
C MET A 18 -6.80 15.23 11.92
N ARG A 19 -8.14 15.28 12.07
CA ARG A 19 -9.07 15.40 10.93
C ARG A 19 -8.98 16.72 10.19
N ALA A 20 -8.54 17.76 10.89
CA ALA A 20 -8.29 19.08 10.31
C ALA A 20 -6.84 19.23 9.79
N GLU A 21 -6.06 18.14 9.75
CA GLU A 21 -4.64 18.13 9.36
C GLU A 21 -3.73 19.02 10.22
N GLN A 22 -4.20 19.37 11.43
CA GLN A 22 -3.46 20.19 12.40
C GLN A 22 -2.59 19.31 13.30
N TYR A 23 -1.63 18.62 12.70
CA TYR A 23 -0.89 17.52 13.33
C TYR A 23 -0.03 17.94 14.53
N THR A 24 0.67 19.08 14.45
CA THR A 24 1.52 19.56 15.55
C THR A 24 0.70 19.87 16.81
N GLU A 25 -0.47 20.49 16.65
CA GLU A 25 -1.35 20.82 17.78
C GLU A 25 -2.06 19.56 18.31
N ALA A 26 -2.42 18.63 17.43
CA ALA A 26 -2.93 17.31 17.83
C ALA A 26 -1.92 16.56 18.71
N ALA A 27 -0.65 16.51 18.28
CA ALA A 27 0.44 15.89 19.04
C ALA A 27 0.54 16.49 20.45
N ARG A 28 0.48 17.82 20.57
CA ARG A 28 0.51 18.52 21.86
C ARG A 28 -0.63 18.11 22.80
N LEU A 29 -1.85 17.94 22.29
CA LEU A 29 -2.98 17.48 23.11
C LEU A 29 -2.83 16.02 23.53
N PHE A 30 -2.34 15.16 22.66
CA PHE A 30 -2.06 13.77 23.00
C PHE A 30 -0.96 13.64 24.06
N GLU A 31 0.07 14.51 24.03
CA GLU A 31 1.06 14.59 25.11
C GLU A 31 0.45 14.99 26.44
N GLN A 32 -0.47 15.95 26.45
CA GLN A 32 -1.17 16.31 27.69
C GLN A 32 -2.04 15.16 28.22
N ALA A 33 -2.57 14.33 27.32
CA ALA A 33 -3.30 13.12 27.70
C ALA A 33 -2.36 12.00 28.20
N SER A 34 -1.09 11.96 27.75
CA SER A 34 -0.11 10.90 28.06
C SER A 34 0.51 11.02 29.46
N GLN A 35 0.55 12.22 30.05
CA GLN A 35 1.19 12.54 31.35
C GLN A 35 0.56 11.89 32.59
N ARG A 36 -0.11 10.75 32.45
CA ARG A 36 -0.91 10.11 33.49
C ARG A 36 -0.34 8.76 33.93
N PRO A 37 -0.55 8.37 35.20
CA PRO A 37 -0.22 7.04 35.68
C PRO A 37 -0.79 5.95 34.76
N PHE A 38 -0.02 4.86 34.58
CA PHE A 38 -0.25 3.81 33.60
C PHE A 38 -1.72 3.35 33.51
N HIS A 39 -2.34 3.59 32.35
CA HIS A 39 -3.66 3.11 31.98
C HIS A 39 -3.73 2.90 30.45
N GLN A 40 -4.66 2.11 29.93
CA GLN A 40 -4.84 1.87 28.49
C GLN A 40 -5.03 3.17 27.67
N GLN A 41 -5.59 4.20 28.31
CA GLN A 41 -5.74 5.52 27.69
C GLN A 41 -4.40 6.27 27.57
N SER A 42 -3.45 6.05 28.49
CA SER A 42 -2.12 6.65 28.43
C SER A 42 -1.33 6.09 27.24
N THR A 43 -1.36 4.77 27.01
CA THR A 43 -0.66 4.17 25.86
C THR A 43 -1.32 4.51 24.53
N LEU A 44 -2.65 4.67 24.49
CA LEU A 44 -3.35 5.25 23.33
C LEU A 44 -2.88 6.67 23.05
N ALA A 45 -2.80 7.52 24.07
CA ALA A 45 -2.37 8.90 23.92
C ALA A 45 -0.92 8.99 23.41
N ILE A 46 0.00 8.18 23.93
CA ILE A 46 1.38 8.12 23.43
C ILE A 46 1.39 7.69 21.95
N TYR A 47 0.57 6.71 21.58
CA TYR A 47 0.49 6.22 20.21
C TYR A 47 -0.01 7.31 19.26
N LEU A 48 -1.10 7.97 19.63
CA LEU A 48 -1.68 9.06 18.85
C LEU A 48 -0.74 10.27 18.77
N ALA A 49 0.05 10.55 19.81
CA ALA A 49 1.09 11.57 19.75
C ALA A 49 2.16 11.21 18.71
N GLY A 50 2.65 9.96 18.71
CA GLY A 50 3.60 9.48 17.70
C GLY A 50 3.03 9.55 16.28
N LEU A 51 1.76 9.16 16.09
CA LEU A 51 1.08 9.22 14.81
C LEU A 51 0.90 10.66 14.31
N ALA A 52 0.52 11.58 15.20
CA ALA A 52 0.41 13.00 14.88
C ALA A 52 1.78 13.58 14.49
N SER A 53 2.84 13.29 15.24
CA SER A 53 4.21 13.70 14.89
C SER A 53 4.67 13.13 13.54
N TYR A 54 4.32 11.88 13.23
CA TYR A 54 4.61 11.26 11.94
C TYR A 54 3.99 12.04 10.78
N TYR A 55 2.70 12.38 10.87
CA TYR A 55 2.02 13.17 9.84
C TYR A 55 2.49 14.64 9.80
N ALA A 56 2.99 15.18 10.91
CA ALA A 56 3.64 16.47 10.94
C ALA A 56 5.04 16.47 10.28
N GLY A 57 5.59 15.30 9.92
CA GLY A 57 6.94 15.14 9.38
C GLY A 57 8.04 15.16 10.45
N ASP A 58 7.68 15.19 11.74
CA ASP A 58 8.63 15.15 12.85
C ASP A 58 8.95 13.67 13.19
N LEU A 59 9.77 13.07 12.33
CA LEU A 59 10.08 11.64 12.37
C LEU A 59 10.87 11.24 13.62
N ASP A 60 11.69 12.13 14.16
CA ASP A 60 12.48 11.87 15.36
C ASP A 60 11.57 11.77 16.60
N VAL A 61 10.63 12.72 16.75
CA VAL A 61 9.63 12.66 17.83
C VAL A 61 8.69 11.48 17.64
N ALA A 62 8.23 11.21 16.42
CA ALA A 62 7.38 10.07 16.13
C ALA A 62 8.05 8.74 16.53
N THR A 63 9.30 8.54 16.09
CA THR A 63 10.13 7.38 16.45
C THR A 63 10.25 7.24 17.96
N GLN A 64 10.55 8.34 18.67
CA GLN A 64 10.66 8.31 20.13
C GLN A 64 9.37 7.82 20.79
N ARG A 65 8.20 8.30 20.32
CA ARG A 65 6.90 7.89 20.90
C ARG A 65 6.54 6.45 20.60
N PHE A 66 6.81 5.96 19.39
CA PHE A 66 6.60 4.55 19.08
C PHE A 66 7.53 3.66 19.91
N GLN A 67 8.80 4.03 20.05
CA GLN A 67 9.76 3.29 20.88
C GLN A 67 9.37 3.27 22.36
N THR A 68 8.84 4.36 22.90
CA THR A 68 8.28 4.38 24.26
C THR A 68 7.21 3.29 24.44
N ILE A 69 6.29 3.12 23.49
CA ILE A 69 5.27 2.06 23.57
C ILE A 69 5.91 0.68 23.51
N ILE A 70 6.84 0.47 22.59
CA ILE A 70 7.46 -0.82 22.33
C ILE A 70 8.30 -1.28 23.54
N GLN A 71 9.04 -0.36 24.15
CA GLN A 71 10.02 -0.67 25.20
C GLN A 71 9.42 -0.61 26.61
N GLU A 72 8.65 0.45 26.90
CA GLU A 72 8.12 0.68 28.25
C GLU A 72 6.76 0.00 28.47
N PHE A 73 6.00 -0.22 27.39
CA PHE A 73 4.64 -0.80 27.46
C PHE A 73 4.46 -2.03 26.56
N PRO A 74 5.30 -3.09 26.68
CA PRO A 74 5.32 -4.22 25.75
C PRO A 74 4.03 -5.07 25.75
N ARG A 75 3.14 -4.89 26.74
CA ARG A 75 1.81 -5.53 26.81
C ARG A 75 0.68 -4.65 26.26
N SER A 76 0.99 -3.44 25.79
CA SER A 76 -0.01 -2.54 25.22
C SER A 76 -0.54 -3.12 23.91
N ARG A 77 -1.86 -3.01 23.70
CA ARG A 77 -2.51 -3.41 22.44
C ARG A 77 -2.02 -2.63 21.21
N TYR A 78 -1.35 -1.49 21.43
CA TYR A 78 -0.82 -0.62 20.38
C TYR A 78 0.64 -0.93 20.02
N VAL A 79 1.27 -1.96 20.63
CA VAL A 79 2.64 -2.35 20.28
C VAL A 79 2.77 -2.76 18.80
N PRO A 80 1.87 -3.58 18.22
CA PRO A 80 1.96 -3.92 16.80
C PRO A 80 1.85 -2.69 15.88
N ASP A 81 0.92 -1.77 16.17
CA ASP A 81 0.76 -0.54 15.39
C ASP A 81 1.96 0.41 15.54
N ALA A 82 2.53 0.53 16.74
CA ALA A 82 3.73 1.32 16.97
C ALA A 82 4.95 0.74 16.23
N ARG A 83 5.10 -0.60 16.24
CA ARG A 83 6.14 -1.30 15.45
C ARG A 83 5.97 -1.06 13.96
N TYR A 84 4.74 -1.11 13.46
CA TYR A 84 4.44 -0.83 12.06
C TYR A 84 4.90 0.58 11.66
N HIS A 85 4.51 1.61 12.41
CA HIS A 85 4.89 2.98 12.07
C HIS A 85 6.39 3.26 12.26
N ASP A 86 7.02 2.74 13.32
CA ASP A 86 8.47 2.82 13.49
C ASP A 86 9.21 2.14 12.33
N ALA A 87 8.70 1.01 11.84
CA ALA A 87 9.23 0.30 10.68
C ALA A 87 9.13 1.13 9.40
N LEU A 88 7.98 1.79 9.14
CA LEU A 88 7.83 2.70 8.00
C LEU A 88 8.81 3.87 8.05
N ILE A 89 9.01 4.45 9.23
CA ILE A 89 10.00 5.52 9.43
C ILE A 89 11.42 4.97 9.15
N ASN A 90 11.74 3.78 9.66
CA ASN A 90 13.02 3.12 9.45
C ASN A 90 13.34 2.85 7.96
N LEU A 91 12.34 2.58 7.13
CA LEU A 91 12.49 2.44 5.68
C LEU A 91 12.88 3.74 4.96
N GLN A 92 12.49 4.89 5.50
CA GLN A 92 12.78 6.20 4.89
C GLN A 92 14.23 6.66 5.10
N PHE A 93 14.95 6.09 6.07
CA PHE A 93 16.34 6.45 6.32
C PHE A 93 17.29 5.93 5.23
N ASN A 94 18.34 6.69 4.91
CA ASN A 94 19.30 6.29 3.89
C ASN A 94 20.22 5.12 4.33
N THR A 95 20.32 4.86 5.64
CA THR A 95 21.22 3.83 6.18
C THR A 95 20.68 2.41 5.92
N ARG A 96 21.56 1.51 5.47
CA ARG A 96 21.18 0.11 5.16
C ARG A 96 20.62 -0.60 6.39
N THR A 97 21.20 -0.36 7.56
CA THR A 97 20.79 -1.02 8.81
C THR A 97 19.37 -0.65 9.22
N LYS A 98 19.00 0.64 9.17
CA LYS A 98 17.64 1.05 9.52
C LYS A 98 16.61 0.48 8.53
N ARG A 99 16.92 0.51 7.23
CA ARG A 99 16.03 -0.06 6.21
C ARG A 99 15.85 -1.57 6.36
N ALA A 100 16.91 -2.31 6.67
CA ALA A 100 16.82 -3.73 6.95
C ALA A 100 15.96 -4.01 8.19
N ASN A 101 16.14 -3.23 9.27
CA ASN A 101 15.33 -3.36 10.48
C ASN A 101 13.85 -3.07 10.21
N GLY A 102 13.55 -1.99 9.48
CA GLY A 102 12.18 -1.64 9.11
C GLY A 102 11.52 -2.72 8.26
N LEU A 103 12.21 -3.23 7.25
CA LEU A 103 11.68 -4.30 6.40
C LEU A 103 11.42 -5.59 7.20
N ASN A 104 12.38 -6.00 8.03
CA ASN A 104 12.24 -7.20 8.86
C ASN A 104 11.04 -7.10 9.81
N GLU A 105 10.82 -5.92 10.38
CA GLU A 105 9.68 -5.69 11.28
C GLU A 105 8.34 -5.75 10.51
N LEU A 106 8.26 -5.19 9.30
CA LEU A 106 7.05 -5.31 8.47
C LEU A 106 6.76 -6.76 8.07
N LEU A 107 7.77 -7.53 7.67
CA LEU A 107 7.61 -8.94 7.36
C LEU A 107 7.17 -9.75 8.59
N LEU A 108 7.77 -9.48 9.75
CA LEU A 108 7.38 -10.11 11.01
C LEU A 108 5.92 -9.80 11.37
N LEU A 109 5.49 -8.54 11.24
CA LEU A 109 4.10 -8.14 11.49
C LEU A 109 3.14 -8.78 10.49
N ALA A 110 3.52 -8.91 9.22
CA ALA A 110 2.70 -9.59 8.22
C ALA A 110 2.39 -11.05 8.58
N ARG A 111 3.30 -11.74 9.29
CA ARG A 111 3.12 -13.13 9.72
C ARG A 111 2.46 -13.27 11.08
N THR A 112 2.73 -12.33 12.00
CA THR A 112 2.43 -12.53 13.44
C THR A 112 1.34 -11.61 13.98
N ALA A 113 0.96 -10.54 13.26
CA ALA A 113 -0.05 -9.62 13.76
C ALA A 113 -1.42 -10.30 13.85
N GLN A 114 -2.04 -10.23 15.03
CA GLN A 114 -3.38 -10.80 15.27
C GLN A 114 -4.48 -10.06 14.49
N ASN A 115 -4.25 -8.79 14.16
CA ASN A 115 -5.16 -8.00 13.35
C ASN A 115 -4.88 -8.25 11.85
N PRO A 116 -5.79 -8.89 11.10
CA PRO A 116 -5.56 -9.23 9.69
C PRO A 116 -5.31 -8.01 8.79
N ARG A 117 -5.93 -6.87 9.11
CA ARG A 117 -5.71 -5.62 8.36
C ARG A 117 -4.28 -5.11 8.53
N LEU A 118 -3.77 -5.12 9.76
CA LEU A 118 -2.39 -4.70 10.04
C LEU A 118 -1.37 -5.65 9.37
N ALA A 119 -1.65 -6.95 9.40
CA ALA A 119 -0.81 -7.93 8.70
C ALA A 119 -0.75 -7.65 7.18
N GLU A 120 -1.91 -7.41 6.57
CA GLU A 120 -2.03 -7.06 5.15
C GLU A 120 -1.34 -5.73 4.83
N ASP A 121 -1.54 -4.69 5.64
CA ASP A 121 -0.89 -3.40 5.47
C ASP A 121 0.64 -3.51 5.58
N ALA A 122 1.15 -4.30 6.54
CA ALA A 122 2.58 -4.53 6.69
C ALA A 122 3.18 -5.24 5.48
N LEU A 123 2.50 -6.29 4.99
CA LEU A 123 2.92 -7.01 3.78
C LEU A 123 2.94 -6.10 2.55
N ASN A 124 1.91 -5.28 2.38
CA ASN A 124 1.81 -4.36 1.25
C ASN A 124 2.92 -3.31 1.28
N GLN A 125 3.25 -2.76 2.45
CA GLN A 125 4.35 -1.80 2.59
C GLN A 125 5.72 -2.45 2.36
N ALA A 126 5.93 -3.67 2.85
CA ALA A 126 7.14 -4.44 2.56
C ALA A 126 7.31 -4.67 1.05
N ARG A 127 6.24 -5.08 0.37
CA ARG A 127 6.22 -5.27 -1.10
C ARG A 127 6.47 -3.97 -1.85
N GLN A 128 5.78 -2.88 -1.49
CA GLN A 128 5.98 -1.57 -2.10
C GLN A 128 7.45 -1.17 -2.09
N TYR A 129 8.07 -1.25 -0.91
CA TYR A 129 9.47 -0.91 -0.75
C TYR A 129 10.40 -1.86 -1.54
N LEU A 130 10.19 -3.17 -1.48
CA LEU A 130 11.01 -4.16 -2.20
C LEU A 130 10.92 -4.01 -3.73
N PHE A 131 9.73 -3.77 -4.27
CA PHE A 131 9.50 -3.69 -5.71
C PHE A 131 9.99 -2.38 -6.32
N PHE A 132 9.85 -1.27 -5.60
CA PHE A 132 10.01 0.07 -6.19
C PHE A 132 11.15 0.89 -5.57
N ASP A 133 11.37 0.82 -4.26
CA ASP A 133 12.26 1.76 -3.56
C ASP A 133 13.63 1.17 -3.20
N ALA A 134 13.69 -0.15 -2.98
CA ALA A 134 14.91 -0.87 -2.65
C ALA A 134 15.93 -0.79 -3.80
N ARG A 135 17.23 -0.90 -3.48
CA ARG A 135 18.30 -1.00 -4.48
C ARG A 135 18.43 -2.43 -4.96
N ASP A 136 18.57 -2.65 -6.27
CA ASP A 136 18.65 -3.99 -6.90
C ASP A 136 19.67 -4.91 -6.19
N ALA A 137 20.92 -4.45 -6.05
CA ALA A 137 21.99 -5.21 -5.40
C ALA A 137 21.67 -5.58 -3.94
N TRP A 138 20.85 -4.78 -3.26
CA TRP A 138 20.45 -5.06 -1.89
C TRP A 138 19.29 -6.08 -1.83
N VAL A 139 18.37 -6.07 -2.80
CA VAL A 139 17.31 -7.11 -2.88
C VAL A 139 17.92 -8.48 -3.16
N GLU A 140 18.93 -8.56 -4.02
CA GLU A 140 19.68 -9.80 -4.29
C GLU A 140 20.39 -10.33 -3.04
N ASP A 141 21.13 -9.48 -2.33
CA ASP A 141 21.78 -9.84 -1.06
C ASP A 141 20.78 -10.23 0.04
N LEU A 142 19.63 -9.55 0.07
CA LEU A 142 18.55 -9.88 1.00
C LEU A 142 17.97 -11.26 0.70
N TYR A 143 17.75 -11.62 -0.57
CA TYR A 143 17.24 -12.94 -0.95
C TYR A 143 18.12 -14.08 -0.41
N GLN A 144 19.43 -13.86 -0.35
CA GLN A 144 20.39 -14.84 0.19
C GLN A 144 20.39 -14.93 1.72
N SER A 145 20.00 -13.87 2.43
CA SER A 145 20.14 -13.75 3.89
C SER A 145 18.82 -13.78 4.66
N VAL A 146 17.69 -13.61 3.97
CA VAL A 146 16.36 -13.62 4.58
C VAL A 146 15.95 -15.03 5.01
N THR A 147 15.04 -15.12 5.98
CA THR A 147 14.48 -16.39 6.45
C THR A 147 13.68 -17.10 5.35
N ASP A 148 13.61 -18.43 5.40
CA ASP A 148 12.87 -19.22 4.40
C ASP A 148 11.39 -18.81 4.29
N GLU A 149 10.78 -18.39 5.41
CA GLU A 149 9.41 -17.87 5.48
C GLU A 149 9.19 -16.63 4.61
N ASP A 150 10.21 -15.78 4.46
CA ASP A 150 10.15 -14.50 3.78
C ASP A 150 10.77 -14.53 2.37
N LYS A 151 11.54 -15.57 2.06
CA LYS A 151 12.20 -15.75 0.76
C LYS A 151 11.25 -15.61 -0.42
N ALA A 152 10.03 -16.14 -0.31
CA ALA A 152 9.04 -16.07 -1.37
C ALA A 152 8.68 -14.61 -1.72
N ILE A 153 8.46 -13.75 -0.72
CA ILE A 153 8.10 -12.33 -0.92
C ILE A 153 9.28 -11.54 -1.51
N VAL A 154 10.51 -11.81 -1.04
CA VAL A 154 11.70 -11.17 -1.59
C VAL A 154 11.96 -11.63 -3.03
N LEU A 155 11.71 -12.91 -3.32
CA LEU A 155 11.82 -13.47 -4.67
C LEU A 155 10.81 -12.85 -5.64
N GLU A 156 9.58 -12.58 -5.21
CA GLU A 156 8.59 -11.85 -6.03
C GLU A 156 9.20 -10.54 -6.57
N ALA A 157 9.76 -9.73 -5.66
CA ALA A 157 10.39 -8.46 -6.02
C ALA A 157 11.63 -8.65 -6.89
N LEU A 158 12.49 -9.61 -6.57
CA LEU A 158 13.70 -9.89 -7.33
C LEU A 158 13.37 -10.26 -8.79
N CYS A 159 12.42 -11.19 -8.98
CA CYS A 159 11.99 -11.62 -10.32
C CYS A 159 11.36 -10.47 -11.10
N TYR A 160 10.48 -9.68 -10.48
CA TYR A 160 9.88 -8.49 -11.11
C TYR A 160 10.95 -7.53 -11.64
N ARG A 161 11.93 -7.18 -10.79
CA ARG A 161 12.98 -6.21 -11.12
C ARG A 161 13.92 -6.74 -12.20
N LYS A 162 14.32 -8.01 -12.13
CA LYS A 162 15.13 -8.66 -13.16
C LYS A 162 14.43 -8.66 -14.52
N ILE A 163 13.15 -9.01 -14.57
CA ILE A 163 12.37 -9.01 -15.82
C ILE A 163 12.27 -7.60 -16.40
N ASN A 164 11.97 -6.60 -15.58
CA ASN A 164 11.89 -5.20 -16.04
C ASN A 164 13.24 -4.66 -16.54
N ASN A 165 14.35 -5.17 -16.01
CA ASN A 165 15.71 -4.83 -16.44
C ASN A 165 16.19 -5.69 -17.64
N GLY A 166 15.32 -6.51 -18.24
CA GLY A 166 15.64 -7.35 -19.40
C GLY A 166 16.36 -8.67 -19.06
N ALA A 167 16.51 -9.01 -17.79
CA ALA A 167 17.19 -10.21 -17.30
C ALA A 167 16.18 -11.33 -16.93
N ALA A 168 15.21 -11.61 -17.82
CA ALA A 168 14.15 -12.59 -17.56
C ALA A 168 14.67 -14.02 -17.34
N ALA A 169 15.74 -14.41 -18.04
CA ALA A 169 16.37 -15.72 -17.86
C ALA A 169 16.97 -15.89 -16.46
N GLU A 170 17.61 -14.86 -15.92
CA GLU A 170 18.10 -14.87 -14.53
C GLU A 170 16.95 -14.96 -13.54
N ALA A 171 15.86 -14.22 -13.77
CA ALA A 171 14.66 -14.27 -12.93
C ALA A 171 14.07 -15.68 -12.86
N GLU A 172 14.01 -16.38 -14.00
CA GLU A 172 13.55 -17.76 -14.08
C GLU A 172 14.51 -18.74 -13.37
N SER A 173 15.83 -18.53 -13.47
CA SER A 173 16.81 -19.33 -12.73
C SER A 173 16.60 -19.22 -11.21
N PHE A 174 16.44 -18.00 -10.68
CA PHE A 174 16.15 -17.80 -9.25
C PHE A 174 14.86 -18.50 -8.82
N TYR A 175 13.81 -18.39 -9.62
CA TYR A 175 12.53 -19.04 -9.33
C TYR A 175 12.62 -20.56 -9.33
N ARG A 176 13.27 -21.16 -10.34
CA ARG A 176 13.47 -22.61 -10.41
C ARG A 176 14.29 -23.12 -9.24
N GLU A 177 15.39 -22.46 -8.91
CA GLU A 177 16.23 -22.82 -7.77
C GLU A 177 15.44 -22.78 -6.45
N PHE A 178 14.60 -21.75 -6.26
CA PHE A 178 13.75 -21.65 -5.08
C PHE A 178 12.79 -22.84 -4.94
N VAL A 179 12.10 -23.22 -6.03
CA VAL A 179 11.14 -24.33 -6.03
C VAL A 179 11.86 -25.68 -5.89
N GLU A 180 12.99 -25.88 -6.58
CA GLU A 180 13.80 -27.11 -6.48
C GLU A 180 14.34 -27.35 -5.07
N ASN A 181 14.66 -26.27 -4.34
CA ASN A 181 15.05 -26.33 -2.94
C ASN A 181 13.87 -26.46 -1.96
N GLY A 182 12.65 -26.70 -2.45
CA GLY A 182 11.45 -26.92 -1.64
C GLY A 182 10.76 -25.64 -1.17
N GLY A 183 11.10 -24.49 -1.74
CA GLY A 183 10.44 -23.22 -1.46
C GLY A 183 8.96 -23.22 -1.86
N ALA A 184 8.11 -22.66 -1.01
CA ALA A 184 6.69 -22.50 -1.30
C ALA A 184 6.48 -21.29 -2.23
N SER A 185 6.17 -21.56 -3.50
CA SER A 185 5.84 -20.53 -4.48
C SER A 185 4.56 -19.77 -4.11
N THR A 186 4.47 -18.50 -4.50
CA THR A 186 3.25 -17.71 -4.38
C THR A 186 2.46 -17.78 -5.68
N SER A 187 1.14 -17.54 -5.62
CA SER A 187 0.31 -17.49 -6.84
C SER A 187 0.78 -16.43 -7.85
N TRP A 188 1.46 -15.38 -7.36
CA TRP A 188 2.05 -14.36 -8.22
C TRP A 188 3.27 -14.90 -8.98
N LEU A 189 4.19 -15.60 -8.29
CA LEU A 189 5.35 -16.24 -8.92
C LEU A 189 4.92 -17.35 -9.88
N ASP A 190 3.95 -18.16 -9.47
CA ASP A 190 3.36 -19.18 -10.33
C ASP A 190 2.79 -18.54 -11.60
N SER A 191 2.04 -17.44 -11.50
CA SER A 191 1.47 -16.76 -12.66
C SER A 191 2.55 -16.12 -13.55
N LEU A 192 3.60 -15.57 -12.93
CA LEU A 192 4.71 -14.96 -13.64
C LEU A 192 5.48 -15.98 -14.49
N PHE A 193 5.65 -17.20 -13.98
CA PHE A 193 6.44 -18.26 -14.62
C PHE A 193 5.61 -19.44 -15.14
N ALA A 194 4.27 -19.38 -15.09
CA ALA A 194 3.35 -20.39 -15.62
C ALA A 194 3.50 -20.61 -17.14
N ALA A 195 4.28 -19.76 -17.83
CA ALA A 195 4.39 -19.74 -19.28
C ALA A 195 5.84 -19.86 -19.79
N SER A 196 6.49 -21.00 -19.52
CA SER A 196 7.15 -21.76 -20.62
C SER A 196 6.13 -22.54 -21.47
N GLN A 197 4.83 -22.49 -21.12
CA GLN A 197 3.74 -22.84 -22.04
C GLN A 197 3.20 -21.59 -22.74
N PRO A 198 2.95 -21.64 -24.06
CA PRO A 198 2.44 -20.50 -24.78
C PRO A 198 1.02 -20.22 -24.30
N VAL A 199 0.85 -19.19 -23.47
CA VAL A 199 -0.34 -18.35 -23.68
C VAL A 199 -0.18 -17.89 -25.12
N VAL A 200 -1.04 -18.37 -26.02
CA VAL A 200 -1.12 -17.82 -27.36
C VAL A 200 -1.65 -16.40 -27.19
N ASN A 201 -0.74 -15.49 -26.84
CA ASN A 201 -0.94 -14.07 -26.92
C ASN A 201 -1.09 -13.77 -28.40
N ARG A 202 -2.33 -13.81 -28.88
CA ARG A 202 -2.68 -13.05 -30.06
C ARG A 202 -2.54 -11.59 -29.65
N ILE A 203 -1.33 -11.05 -29.80
CA ILE A 203 -1.17 -9.62 -29.99
C ILE A 203 -1.97 -9.34 -31.26
N GLU A 204 -3.18 -8.84 -31.07
CA GLU A 204 -3.99 -8.36 -32.17
C GLU A 204 -3.27 -7.10 -32.64
N THR A 205 -2.43 -7.22 -33.66
CA THR A 205 -1.54 -6.13 -34.13
C THR A 205 -2.28 -4.83 -34.46
N ASN A 206 -3.60 -4.92 -34.68
CA ASN A 206 -4.50 -3.83 -34.99
C ASN A 206 -5.44 -3.44 -33.84
N ILE A 207 -5.27 -3.96 -32.63
CA ILE A 207 -6.08 -3.61 -31.45
C ILE A 207 -5.14 -3.25 -30.28
N ILE A 208 -5.43 -2.12 -29.63
CA ILE A 208 -4.80 -1.71 -28.36
C ILE A 208 -5.87 -1.81 -27.29
N LYS A 209 -5.65 -2.64 -26.27
CA LYS A 209 -6.52 -2.79 -25.10
C LYS A 209 -6.05 -1.87 -23.99
N ILE A 210 -6.93 -1.01 -23.52
CA ILE A 210 -6.66 -0.07 -22.44
C ILE A 210 -7.61 -0.37 -21.28
N ALA A 211 -7.06 -0.54 -20.08
CA ALA A 211 -7.80 -0.58 -18.84
C ALA A 211 -7.67 0.77 -18.12
N LEU A 212 -8.80 1.43 -17.85
CA LEU A 212 -8.85 2.77 -17.28
C LEU A 212 -9.51 2.75 -15.90
N PHE A 213 -8.73 2.98 -14.85
CA PHE A 213 -9.12 2.91 -13.45
C PHE A 213 -9.40 4.31 -12.90
N LEU A 214 -10.67 4.64 -12.71
CA LEU A 214 -11.11 5.97 -12.25
C LEU A 214 -12.08 5.84 -11.08
N PRO A 215 -11.99 6.66 -10.04
CA PRO A 215 -12.98 6.69 -8.97
C PRO A 215 -14.20 7.50 -9.40
N LEU A 216 -15.12 6.86 -10.12
CA LEU A 216 -16.28 7.49 -10.72
C LEU A 216 -17.48 7.52 -9.77
N HIS A 217 -17.56 6.60 -8.81
CA HIS A 217 -18.66 6.52 -7.85
C HIS A 217 -20.04 6.44 -8.53
N LEU A 218 -20.16 5.66 -9.61
CA LEU A 218 -21.34 5.63 -10.49
C LEU A 218 -22.60 5.10 -9.79
N ASP A 219 -22.45 4.32 -8.72
CA ASP A 219 -23.59 3.81 -7.94
C ASP A 219 -24.27 4.91 -7.10
N ASP A 220 -23.53 5.93 -6.64
CA ASP A 220 -24.09 7.06 -5.88
C ASP A 220 -25.05 7.91 -6.75
N TYR A 221 -24.89 7.83 -8.07
CA TYR A 221 -25.76 8.48 -9.04
C TYR A 221 -27.07 7.73 -9.27
N ARG A 222 -27.14 6.43 -8.95
CA ARG A 222 -28.36 5.62 -9.13
C ARG A 222 -29.45 5.94 -8.10
N THR A 223 -29.12 6.70 -7.06
CA THR A 223 -30.07 7.22 -6.07
C THR A 223 -30.70 8.55 -6.50
N ARG A 224 -31.83 8.46 -7.20
CA ARG A 224 -32.94 9.44 -7.30
C ARG A 224 -32.57 10.94 -7.39
N TYR A 225 -32.74 11.50 -8.60
CA TYR A 225 -32.92 12.95 -8.86
C TYR A 225 -31.79 13.90 -8.43
N ALA A 226 -30.52 13.56 -8.68
CA ALA A 226 -29.46 14.55 -8.58
C ALA A 226 -29.46 15.43 -9.84
N SER A 227 -29.92 16.68 -9.72
CA SER A 227 -29.80 17.71 -10.77
C SER A 227 -28.34 18.13 -11.03
N GLU A 228 -27.41 17.69 -10.19
CA GLU A 228 -25.99 18.03 -10.24
C GLU A 228 -25.13 16.79 -9.95
N LEU A 229 -24.05 16.62 -10.71
CA LEU A 229 -23.06 15.56 -10.50
C LEU A 229 -22.33 15.77 -9.16
N PRO A 230 -22.08 14.73 -8.36
CA PRO A 230 -21.29 14.85 -7.14
C PRO A 230 -19.93 15.49 -7.42
N GLY A 231 -19.53 16.46 -6.59
CA GLY A 231 -18.30 17.23 -6.80
C GLY A 231 -17.03 16.38 -6.86
N HIS A 232 -17.03 15.21 -6.22
CA HIS A 232 -15.91 14.27 -6.25
C HIS A 232 -15.84 13.42 -7.52
N THR A 233 -16.96 13.23 -8.23
CA THR A 233 -17.03 12.48 -9.50
C THR A 233 -16.67 13.37 -10.70
N LYS A 234 -17.06 14.64 -10.66
CA LYS A 234 -16.94 15.58 -11.78
C LYS A 234 -15.53 15.65 -12.40
N PRO A 235 -14.42 15.78 -11.66
CA PRO A 235 -13.07 15.84 -12.26
C PRO A 235 -12.70 14.56 -13.01
N TRP A 236 -13.17 13.41 -12.54
CA TRP A 236 -12.87 12.11 -13.17
C TRP A 236 -13.71 11.85 -14.41
N LEU A 237 -14.93 12.39 -14.46
CA LEU A 237 -15.74 12.42 -15.68
C LEU A 237 -15.11 13.35 -16.73
N GLU A 238 -14.69 14.56 -16.35
CA GLU A 238 -14.01 15.48 -17.26
C GLU A 238 -12.72 14.86 -17.83
N PHE A 239 -11.94 14.18 -16.98
CA PHE A 239 -10.78 13.41 -17.42
C PHE A 239 -11.16 12.29 -18.40
N TYR A 240 -12.20 11.50 -18.08
CA TYR A 240 -12.69 10.43 -18.96
C TYR A 240 -13.14 10.97 -20.33
N GLU A 241 -13.85 12.09 -20.37
CA GLU A 241 -14.30 12.74 -21.60
C GLU A 241 -13.11 13.19 -22.47
N GLY A 242 -12.11 13.83 -21.85
CA GLY A 242 -10.88 14.20 -22.54
C GLY A 242 -10.12 12.99 -23.07
N PHE A 243 -10.06 11.91 -22.29
CA PHE A 243 -9.45 10.64 -22.68
C PHE A 243 -10.19 9.99 -23.85
N ALA A 244 -11.52 9.92 -23.79
CA ALA A 244 -12.36 9.36 -24.85
C ALA A 244 -12.21 10.14 -26.16
N LEU A 245 -12.12 11.47 -26.10
CA LEU A 245 -11.86 12.31 -27.27
C LEU A 245 -10.48 12.02 -27.88
N ALA A 246 -9.45 11.83 -27.05
CA ALA A 246 -8.11 11.46 -27.51
C ALA A 246 -8.10 10.08 -28.19
N VAL A 247 -8.76 9.10 -27.59
CA VAL A 247 -8.95 7.75 -28.17
C VAL A 247 -9.65 7.85 -29.52
N GLN A 248 -10.75 8.58 -29.62
CA GLN A 248 -11.51 8.76 -30.85
C GLN A 248 -10.63 9.39 -31.95
N ARG A 249 -9.90 10.46 -31.64
CA ARG A 249 -9.00 11.12 -32.59
C ARG A 249 -7.88 10.19 -33.06
N TYR A 250 -7.28 9.44 -32.13
CA TYR A 250 -6.24 8.48 -32.47
C TYR A 250 -6.76 7.39 -33.42
N GLN A 251 -7.93 6.83 -33.15
CA GLN A 251 -8.53 5.80 -34.00
C GLN A 251 -8.91 6.31 -35.41
N GLN A 252 -9.13 7.61 -35.59
CA GLN A 252 -9.34 8.22 -36.92
C GLN A 252 -8.04 8.39 -37.71
N GLN A 253 -6.89 8.49 -37.04
CA GLN A 253 -5.58 8.75 -37.64
C GLN A 253 -4.69 7.50 -37.71
N SER A 254 -5.12 6.42 -37.06
CA SER A 254 -4.37 5.18 -36.93
C SER A 254 -5.18 4.02 -37.52
N ASN A 255 -4.49 3.01 -38.05
CA ASN A 255 -5.10 1.74 -38.43
C ASN A 255 -5.37 0.82 -37.22
N LYS A 256 -5.03 1.27 -36.00
CA LYS A 256 -5.27 0.53 -34.76
C LYS A 256 -6.61 0.92 -34.15
N LYS A 257 -7.39 -0.09 -33.76
CA LYS A 257 -8.60 0.07 -32.93
C LYS A 257 -8.19 0.09 -31.46
N ILE A 258 -8.87 0.89 -30.66
CA ILE A 258 -8.68 0.91 -29.21
C ILE A 258 -9.89 0.21 -28.58
N PHE A 259 -9.63 -0.80 -27.76
CA PHE A 259 -10.61 -1.39 -26.85
C PHE A 259 -10.40 -0.77 -25.47
N LEU A 260 -11.30 0.11 -25.05
CA LEU A 260 -11.22 0.78 -23.76
C LEU A 260 -12.20 0.14 -22.77
N LYS A 261 -11.69 -0.38 -21.65
CA LYS A 261 -12.50 -0.85 -20.52
C LYS A 261 -12.27 0.05 -19.31
N VAL A 262 -13.36 0.56 -18.74
CA VAL A 262 -13.34 1.48 -17.60
C VAL A 262 -13.70 0.73 -16.33
N TYR A 263 -12.91 0.93 -15.28
CA TYR A 263 -13.06 0.35 -13.96
C TYR A 263 -13.36 1.47 -12.95
N ASP A 264 -14.53 1.41 -12.30
CA ASP A 264 -14.90 2.37 -11.25
C ASP A 264 -14.28 1.96 -9.91
N THR A 265 -13.14 2.54 -9.58
CA THR A 265 -12.36 2.13 -8.40
C THR A 265 -12.98 2.59 -7.09
N ARG A 266 -13.80 3.65 -7.10
CA ARG A 266 -14.39 4.28 -5.91
C ARG A 266 -13.38 4.63 -4.81
N ARG A 267 -12.08 4.68 -5.14
CA ARG A 267 -10.97 4.72 -4.17
C ARG A 267 -11.03 3.63 -3.10
N ASP A 268 -11.58 2.47 -3.45
CA ASP A 268 -11.77 1.33 -2.56
C ASP A 268 -10.87 0.18 -2.99
N THR A 269 -9.87 -0.14 -2.16
CA THR A 269 -8.92 -1.23 -2.39
C THR A 269 -9.63 -2.59 -2.58
N ALA A 270 -10.75 -2.84 -1.88
CA ALA A 270 -11.50 -4.08 -2.03
C ALA A 270 -12.24 -4.13 -3.38
N ALA A 271 -12.79 -3.00 -3.83
CA ALA A 271 -13.40 -2.87 -5.15
C ALA A 271 -12.39 -3.16 -6.26
N VAL A 272 -11.19 -2.58 -6.16
CA VAL A 272 -10.12 -2.81 -7.14
C VAL A 272 -9.67 -4.27 -7.14
N ARG A 273 -9.51 -4.89 -5.96
CA ARG A 273 -9.16 -6.32 -5.85
C ARG A 273 -10.19 -7.23 -6.54
N ALA A 274 -11.48 -6.90 -6.42
CA ALA A 274 -12.54 -7.63 -7.11
C ALA A 274 -12.48 -7.50 -8.65
N MET A 275 -11.82 -6.46 -9.17
CA MET A 275 -11.64 -6.23 -10.61
C MET A 275 -10.44 -6.97 -11.19
N LEU A 276 -9.47 -7.39 -10.37
CA LEU A 276 -8.22 -8.03 -10.84
C LEU A 276 -8.47 -9.28 -11.71
N PRO A 277 -9.37 -10.22 -11.37
CA PRO A 277 -9.59 -11.38 -12.24
C PRO A 277 -10.15 -11.02 -13.63
N ASP A 278 -10.89 -9.92 -13.72
CA ASP A 278 -11.42 -9.42 -14.97
C ASP A 278 -10.37 -8.60 -15.76
N LEU A 279 -9.48 -7.90 -15.07
CA LEU A 279 -8.30 -7.28 -15.65
C LEU A 279 -7.35 -8.32 -16.25
N ASP A 280 -7.12 -9.43 -15.54
CA ASP A 280 -6.28 -10.54 -16.00
C ASP A 280 -6.86 -11.19 -17.27
N ARG A 281 -8.19 -11.33 -17.33
CA ARG A 281 -8.89 -11.81 -18.54
C ARG A 281 -8.85 -10.81 -19.69
N LEU A 282 -8.94 -9.51 -19.38
CA LEU A 282 -8.82 -8.45 -20.38
C LEU A 282 -7.43 -8.46 -21.03
N TYR A 283 -6.40 -8.69 -20.21
CA TYR A 283 -5.00 -8.66 -20.58
C TYR A 283 -4.67 -7.37 -21.36
N PRO A 284 -4.80 -6.19 -20.72
CA PRO A 284 -4.65 -4.91 -21.39
C PRO A 284 -3.20 -4.64 -21.79
N ASP A 285 -3.01 -3.94 -22.91
CA ASP A 285 -1.70 -3.43 -23.32
C ASP A 285 -1.27 -2.22 -22.47
N ILE A 286 -2.24 -1.46 -21.97
CA ILE A 286 -2.03 -0.23 -21.19
C ILE A 286 -2.99 -0.19 -20.02
N VAL A 287 -2.48 0.09 -18.82
CA VAL A 287 -3.30 0.43 -17.64
C VAL A 287 -3.09 1.89 -17.28
N VAL A 288 -4.18 2.63 -17.12
CA VAL A 288 -4.17 4.06 -16.80
C VAL A 288 -5.02 4.30 -15.55
N GLY A 289 -4.48 5.03 -14.56
CA GLY A 289 -5.18 5.38 -13.33
C GLY A 289 -4.66 4.67 -12.08
N SER A 290 -5.34 4.85 -10.95
CA SER A 290 -4.90 4.29 -9.66
C SER A 290 -5.41 2.86 -9.50
N VAL A 291 -4.49 1.89 -9.62
CA VAL A 291 -4.72 0.45 -9.38
C VAL A 291 -4.45 0.08 -7.92
N TYR A 292 -3.91 1.01 -7.13
CA TYR A 292 -3.66 0.86 -5.70
C TYR A 292 -4.00 2.18 -4.99
N SER A 293 -5.05 2.17 -4.18
CA SER A 293 -5.18 3.12 -3.10
C SER A 293 -4.23 2.67 -1.99
N ALA A 294 -3.16 3.43 -1.76
CA ALA A 294 -2.60 3.54 -0.41
C ALA A 294 -3.77 3.68 0.58
N PRO A 295 -3.66 3.11 1.80
CA PRO A 295 -4.77 3.08 2.74
C PRO A 295 -5.41 4.46 2.81
N ALA A 296 -6.72 4.51 2.51
CA ALA A 296 -7.52 5.68 2.78
C ALA A 296 -7.18 6.12 4.20
N GLN A 297 -6.70 7.36 4.32
CA GLN A 297 -6.47 7.99 5.60
C GLN A 297 -7.71 7.75 6.45
N ILE A 298 -7.56 6.91 7.49
CA ILE A 298 -8.61 6.74 8.48
C ILE A 298 -8.59 8.03 9.29
N LEU A 299 -9.46 8.96 8.91
CA LEU A 299 -9.86 10.12 9.69
C LEU A 299 -10.76 9.71 10.87
#